data_AF-A0A453NHF0-F1
#
_entry.id   AF-A0A453NHF0-F1
#
_cell.length_a   1.000
_cell.length_b   1.000
_cell.length_c   1.000
_cell.angle_alpha   90.00
_cell.angle_beta   90.00
_cell.angle_gamma   90.00
#
_symmetry.space_group_name_H-M   'P 1'
#
loop_
_entity.id
_entity.type
_entity.pdbx_description
1 polymer ?
#
loop_
_entity_poly.entity_id
_entity_poly.type
_entity_poly.pdbx_seq_one_letter_code
_entity_poly.pdbx_strand_id
1 'polypeptide(L)'
;MSEQQDQVSKSSCSSISTSTQGSEDDGTVGALLTEAKTNGRSLGKRLSHLDSLPHTPRVNGKIPDFSNATIDHESLLERLGTYGLAEYQIEGDGNCQFRALADQIFRNPDYHRHVRKAVVKQVN
;
A
#
# COMPACT_ATOMS: atom_id res chain seq x y z
N MET A 1 -55.16 -14.47 11.54
CA MET A 1 -55.52 -13.39 10.61
C MET A 1 -54.49 -12.30 10.83
N SER A 2 -53.34 -12.39 10.13
CA SER A 2 -53.02 -11.63 8.90
C SER A 2 -52.49 -10.24 9.31
N GLU A 3 -51.32 -9.73 8.90
CA GLU A 3 -50.59 -9.86 7.63
C GLU A 3 -49.07 -9.68 7.83
N GLN A 4 -48.29 -10.32 6.95
CA GLN A 4 -46.85 -10.09 6.72
C GLN A 4 -46.63 -8.83 5.88
N GLN A 5 -45.49 -8.15 6.09
CA GLN A 5 -44.83 -7.40 5.03
C GLN A 5 -43.30 -7.37 5.22
N ASP A 6 -42.62 -8.03 4.28
CA ASP A 6 -41.19 -7.99 3.99
C ASP A 6 -40.71 -6.56 3.65
N GLN A 7 -39.48 -6.20 4.03
CA GLN A 7 -38.58 -5.47 3.13
C GLN A 7 -37.12 -5.85 3.38
N VAL A 8 -36.53 -6.38 2.31
CA VAL A 8 -35.15 -6.84 2.12
C VAL A 8 -34.18 -5.66 2.02
N SER A 9 -32.94 -5.93 2.42
CA SER A 9 -31.71 -5.16 2.23
C SER A 9 -31.67 -4.26 0.97
N LYS A 10 -31.24 -3.02 1.14
CA LYS A 10 -30.73 -2.17 0.05
C LYS A 10 -29.40 -1.54 0.44
N SER A 11 -28.33 -2.29 0.23
CA SER A 11 -27.01 -1.75 -0.03
C SER A 11 -27.04 -1.04 -1.39
N SER A 12 -26.94 0.28 -1.41
CA SER A 12 -26.81 1.04 -2.65
C SER A 12 -25.34 1.09 -3.06
N CYS A 13 -24.97 0.21 -3.98
CA CYS A 13 -23.78 0.37 -4.80
C CYS A 13 -24.04 1.46 -5.86
N SER A 14 -23.20 2.48 -5.89
CA SER A 14 -23.22 3.50 -6.94
C SER A 14 -22.63 2.90 -8.22
N SER A 15 -23.47 2.35 -9.08
CA SER A 15 -23.07 1.94 -10.43
C SER A 15 -22.74 3.20 -11.24
N ILE A 16 -21.45 3.44 -11.49
CA ILE A 16 -20.99 4.49 -12.41
C ILE A 16 -21.28 4.01 -13.83
N SER A 17 -22.36 4.52 -14.42
CA SER A 17 -22.63 4.42 -15.85
C SER A 17 -21.76 5.43 -16.58
N THR A 18 -20.61 4.98 -17.10
CA THR A 18 -19.76 5.80 -17.95
C THR A 18 -20.20 5.64 -19.40
N SER A 19 -20.87 6.67 -19.91
CA SER A 19 -21.21 6.82 -21.33
C SER A 19 -19.94 6.92 -22.16
N THR A 20 -19.81 6.05 -23.16
CA THR A 20 -18.74 6.06 -24.15
C THR A 20 -18.85 7.29 -25.06
N GLN A 21 -17.94 8.25 -24.91
CA GLN A 21 -17.52 9.14 -25.98
C GLN A 21 -16.00 9.22 -25.96
N GLY A 22 -15.40 8.85 -27.09
CA GLY A 22 -13.98 8.60 -27.21
C GLY A 22 -13.12 9.86 -27.12
N SER A 23 -12.02 9.71 -26.40
CA SER A 23 -10.73 10.27 -26.81
C SER A 23 -9.66 9.23 -26.53
N GLU A 24 -8.76 9.10 -27.47
CA GLU A 24 -7.88 7.95 -27.69
C GLU A 24 -6.63 8.09 -26.81
N ASP A 25 -6.66 7.66 -25.54
CA ASP A 25 -5.41 7.45 -24.77
C ASP A 25 -5.40 6.28 -23.76
N ASP A 26 -6.47 5.49 -23.69
CA ASP A 26 -6.64 4.40 -22.71
C ASP A 26 -5.84 3.11 -23.04
N GLY A 27 -4.78 3.22 -23.84
CA GLY A 27 -3.89 2.10 -24.16
C GLY A 27 -2.73 1.93 -23.16
N THR A 28 -2.49 2.93 -22.33
CA THR A 28 -1.22 3.03 -21.56
C THR A 28 -1.25 2.19 -20.28
N VAL A 29 -2.41 2.04 -19.62
CA VAL A 29 -2.51 1.31 -18.35
C VAL A 29 -2.50 -0.21 -18.55
N GLY A 30 -3.13 -0.69 -19.64
CA GLY A 30 -3.17 -2.12 -19.99
C GLY A 30 -1.81 -2.68 -20.42
N ALA A 31 -0.99 -1.89 -21.10
CA ALA A 31 0.37 -2.30 -21.46
C ALA A 31 1.22 -2.57 -20.21
N LEU A 32 1.14 -1.68 -19.19
CA LEU A 32 1.93 -1.73 -17.96
C LEU A 32 1.74 -3.00 -17.14
N LEU A 33 0.53 -3.55 -17.07
CA LEU A 33 0.27 -4.82 -16.38
C LEU A 33 0.78 -6.03 -17.17
N THR A 34 0.76 -5.95 -18.51
CA THR A 34 1.11 -7.07 -19.39
C THR A 34 2.63 -7.24 -19.52
N GLU A 35 3.38 -6.14 -19.43
CA GLU A 35 4.85 -6.12 -19.55
C GLU A 35 5.62 -6.39 -18.24
N ALA A 36 4.94 -6.37 -17.09
CA ALA A 36 5.54 -6.73 -15.80
C ALA A 36 5.90 -8.22 -15.69
N LYS A 37 5.38 -9.07 -16.59
CA LYS A 37 5.57 -10.53 -16.53
C LYS A 37 6.90 -11.01 -17.13
N THR A 38 7.68 -10.16 -17.81
CA THR A 38 8.87 -10.62 -18.57
C THR A 38 10.20 -9.95 -18.22
N ASN A 39 10.24 -8.84 -17.48
CA ASN A 39 11.52 -8.14 -17.22
C ASN A 39 11.64 -7.59 -15.80
N GLY A 40 12.05 -8.44 -14.85
CA GLY A 40 12.41 -8.05 -13.48
C GLY A 40 13.60 -7.06 -13.36
N ARG A 41 14.20 -6.62 -14.47
CA ARG A 41 15.29 -5.65 -14.54
C ARG A 41 14.87 -4.23 -14.98
N SER A 42 13.63 -4.01 -15.42
CA SER A 42 13.22 -2.72 -16.01
C SER A 42 12.74 -1.69 -14.99
N LEU A 43 12.22 -2.12 -13.83
CA LEU A 43 11.62 -1.22 -12.84
C LEU A 43 12.67 -0.27 -12.23
N GLY A 44 13.84 -0.78 -11.84
CA GLY A 44 14.89 0.03 -11.20
C GLY A 44 15.40 1.19 -12.06
N LYS A 45 15.52 1.00 -13.39
CA LYS A 45 15.89 2.07 -14.33
C LYS A 45 14.77 3.08 -14.60
N ARG A 46 13.51 2.66 -14.46
CA ARG A 46 12.35 3.56 -14.67
C ARG A 46 12.12 4.46 -13.46
N LEU A 47 12.46 3.98 -12.26
CA LEU A 47 12.33 4.76 -11.02
C LEU A 47 13.47 5.77 -10.81
N SER A 48 14.63 5.58 -11.44
CA SER A 48 15.77 6.52 -11.32
C SER A 48 15.55 7.87 -12.02
N HIS A 49 14.52 7.98 -12.85
CA HIS A 49 14.17 9.19 -13.61
C HIS A 49 12.89 9.87 -13.12
N LEU A 50 12.28 9.38 -12.03
CA LEU A 50 11.14 10.07 -11.43
C LEU A 50 11.65 11.22 -10.58
N ASP A 51 11.13 12.43 -10.84
CA ASP A 51 11.35 13.57 -9.97
C ASP A 51 10.83 13.25 -8.57
N SER A 52 11.59 13.63 -7.54
CA SER A 52 11.16 13.50 -6.15
C SER A 52 9.84 14.23 -5.97
N LEU A 53 8.77 13.48 -5.63
CA LEU A 53 7.50 14.11 -5.30
C LEU A 53 7.70 15.01 -4.07
N PRO A 54 7.18 16.26 -4.08
CA PRO A 54 7.22 17.12 -2.91
C PRO A 54 6.48 16.43 -1.76
N HIS A 55 7.26 15.92 -0.80
CA HIS A 55 6.75 15.19 0.36
C HIS A 55 6.72 16.13 1.56
N THR A 56 5.54 16.35 2.12
CA THR A 56 5.38 16.99 3.43
C THR A 56 5.48 15.91 4.50
N PRO A 57 6.54 15.89 5.33
CA PRO A 57 6.67 14.90 6.39
C PRO A 57 5.46 14.97 7.32
N ARG A 58 4.73 13.86 7.45
CA ARG A 58 3.65 13.74 8.42
C ARG A 58 4.27 13.33 9.76
N VAL A 59 4.13 14.18 10.77
CA VAL A 59 4.47 13.82 12.14
C VAL A 59 3.22 13.23 12.79
N ASN A 60 3.34 12.02 13.34
CA ASN A 60 2.27 11.46 14.16
C ASN A 60 2.12 12.32 15.42
N GLY A 61 1.10 13.17 15.44
CA GLY A 61 0.94 14.17 16.50
C GLY A 61 0.51 13.58 17.85
N LYS A 62 -0.35 12.56 17.83
CA LYS A 62 -0.83 11.86 19.04
C LYS A 62 -0.87 10.37 18.76
N ILE A 63 -0.49 9.57 19.76
CA ILE A 63 -0.66 8.12 19.73
C ILE A 63 -2.16 7.84 19.81
N PRO A 64 -2.73 7.01 18.91
CA PRO A 64 -4.15 6.63 18.98
C PRO A 64 -4.46 5.89 20.28
N ASP A 65 -5.71 5.99 20.74
CA ASP A 65 -6.18 5.12 21.82
C ASP A 65 -6.26 3.66 21.36
N PHE A 66 -6.46 2.76 22.32
CA PHE A 66 -6.49 1.32 22.08
C PHE A 66 -7.62 0.89 21.11
N SER A 67 -8.79 1.53 21.18
CA SER A 67 -9.92 1.19 20.32
C SER A 67 -9.62 1.55 18.87
N ASN A 68 -9.11 2.76 18.64
CA ASN A 68 -8.73 3.24 17.33
C ASN A 68 -7.55 2.45 16.76
N ALA A 69 -6.55 2.13 17.58
CA ALA A 69 -5.43 1.28 17.16
C ALA A 69 -5.89 -0.13 16.74
N THR A 70 -6.89 -0.69 17.42
CA THR A 70 -7.44 -2.01 17.08
C THR A 70 -8.18 -1.96 15.74
N ILE A 71 -9.04 -0.97 15.53
CA ILE A 71 -9.79 -0.80 14.27
C ILE A 71 -8.83 -0.58 13.09
N ASP A 72 -7.80 0.25 13.28
CA ASP A 72 -6.78 0.49 12.24
C ASP A 72 -6.01 -0.80 11.91
N HIS A 73 -5.72 -1.64 12.91
CA HIS A 73 -5.04 -2.92 12.71
C HIS A 73 -5.92 -3.92 11.94
N GLU A 74 -7.21 -4.03 12.27
CA GLU A 74 -8.15 -4.87 11.51
C GLU A 74 -8.28 -4.41 10.05
N SER A 75 -8.37 -3.08 9.82
CA SER A 75 -8.40 -2.51 8.48
C SER A 75 -7.14 -2.83 7.67
N LEU A 76 -5.97 -2.80 8.32
CA LEU A 76 -4.71 -3.19 7.70
C LEU A 76 -4.72 -4.68 7.33
N LEU A 77 -5.16 -5.57 8.22
CA LEU A 77 -5.22 -7.01 7.97
C LEU A 77 -6.13 -7.36 6.78
N GLU A 78 -7.30 -6.73 6.69
CA GLU A 78 -8.21 -6.90 5.54
C GLU A 78 -7.54 -6.48 4.22
N ARG A 79 -6.86 -5.33 4.23
CA ARG A 79 -6.13 -4.83 3.06
C ARG A 79 -5.00 -5.76 2.65
N LEU A 80 -4.22 -6.28 3.60
CA LEU A 80 -3.16 -7.24 3.32
C LEU A 80 -3.72 -8.53 2.71
N GLY A 81 -4.83 -9.04 3.27
CA GLY A 81 -5.53 -10.22 2.77
C GLY A 81 -5.99 -10.08 1.32
N THR A 82 -6.45 -8.89 0.93
CA THR A 82 -6.84 -8.57 -0.46
C THR A 82 -5.71 -8.80 -1.46
N TYR A 83 -4.45 -8.62 -1.04
CA TYR A 83 -3.27 -8.79 -1.89
C TYR A 83 -2.51 -10.10 -1.63
N GLY A 84 -3.05 -11.00 -0.79
CA GLY A 84 -2.37 -12.24 -0.40
C GLY A 84 -1.07 -11.99 0.39
N LEU A 85 -1.00 -10.87 1.11
CA LEU A 85 0.12 -10.49 1.95
C LEU A 85 -0.19 -10.80 3.42
N ALA A 86 0.85 -10.88 4.25
CA ALA A 86 0.74 -11.06 5.69
C ALA A 86 1.64 -10.06 6.41
N GLU A 87 1.23 -9.66 7.62
CA GLU A 87 2.05 -8.83 8.48
C GLU A 87 3.18 -9.65 9.11
N TYR A 88 4.37 -9.06 9.16
CA TYR A 88 5.52 -9.61 9.88
C TYR A 88 5.88 -8.65 11.01
N GLN A 89 5.88 -9.16 12.24
CA GLN A 89 6.14 -8.33 13.41
C GLN A 89 7.63 -7.95 13.49
N ILE A 90 7.86 -6.65 13.63
CA ILE A 90 9.19 -6.05 13.76
C ILE A 90 9.33 -5.46 15.17
N GLU A 91 10.55 -5.48 15.70
CA GLU A 91 10.86 -4.84 16.98
C GLU A 91 10.44 -3.36 16.96
N GLY A 92 9.62 -2.96 17.93
CA GLY A 92 9.10 -1.61 18.10
C GLY A 92 10.12 -0.62 18.68
N ASP A 93 11.34 -0.60 18.13
CA ASP A 93 12.42 0.31 18.52
C ASP A 93 12.53 1.52 17.58
N GLY A 94 13.48 2.43 17.85
CA GLY A 94 13.77 3.57 16.98
C GLY A 94 14.38 3.20 15.61
N ASN A 95 14.60 1.91 15.33
CA ASN A 95 15.11 1.39 14.06
C ASN A 95 14.05 0.61 13.28
N CYS A 96 12.81 0.51 13.77
CA CYS A 96 11.76 -0.36 13.23
C CYS A 96 11.57 -0.19 11.71
N GLN A 97 11.62 1.03 11.19
CA GLN A 97 11.50 1.29 9.75
C GLN A 97 12.65 0.67 8.95
N PHE A 98 13.89 0.77 9.43
CA PHE A 98 15.06 0.17 8.77
C PHE A 98 15.12 -1.35 8.97
N ARG A 99 14.60 -1.86 10.10
CA ARG A 99 14.46 -3.31 10.34
C ARG A 99 13.45 -3.93 9.38
N ALA A 100 12.30 -3.28 9.17
CA ALA A 100 11.30 -3.72 8.20
C ALA A 100 11.88 -3.76 6.77
N LEU A 101 12.61 -2.73 6.37
CA LEU A 101 13.29 -2.71 5.07
C LEU A 101 14.37 -3.80 4.95
N ALA A 102 15.17 -4.00 6.01
CA ALA A 102 16.20 -5.03 6.02
C ALA A 102 15.61 -6.44 5.90
N ASP A 103 14.49 -6.71 6.56
CA ASP A 103 13.76 -7.97 6.40
C ASP A 103 13.27 -8.17 4.96
N GLN A 104 12.66 -7.15 4.34
CA GLN A 104 12.16 -7.29 2.97
C GLN A 104 13.26 -7.51 1.92
N ILE A 105 14.46 -6.95 2.13
CA ILE A 105 15.57 -7.04 1.18
C ILE A 105 16.47 -8.26 1.44
N PHE A 106 16.79 -8.52 2.71
CA PHE A 106 17.79 -9.52 3.11
C PHE A 106 17.20 -10.71 3.86
N ARG A 107 15.87 -10.72 4.12
CA ARG A 107 15.21 -11.69 5.01
C ARG A 107 15.86 -11.76 6.39
N ASN A 108 16.42 -10.64 6.83
CA ASN A 108 17.07 -10.52 8.12
C ASN A 108 17.03 -9.05 8.62
N PRO A 109 16.24 -8.76 9.67
CA PRO A 109 16.10 -7.40 10.20
C PRO A 109 17.38 -6.86 10.86
N ASP A 110 18.36 -7.69 11.21
CA ASP A 110 19.61 -7.27 11.85
C ASP A 110 20.52 -6.45 10.91
N TYR A 111 20.25 -6.51 9.61
CA TYR A 111 20.93 -5.67 8.62
C TYR A 111 20.45 -4.20 8.62
N HIS A 112 19.55 -3.80 9.53
CA HIS A 112 18.99 -2.44 9.61
C HIS A 112 20.05 -1.32 9.62
N ARG A 113 21.23 -1.54 10.23
CA ARG A 113 22.33 -0.56 10.24
C ARG A 113 22.88 -0.29 8.83
N HIS A 114 23.01 -1.33 8.01
CA HIS A 114 23.49 -1.22 6.63
C HIS A 114 22.48 -0.49 5.76
N VAL A 115 21.19 -0.84 5.91
CA VAL A 115 20.08 -0.16 5.22
C VAL A 115 20.06 1.33 5.57
N ARG A 116 20.09 1.67 6.87
CA ARG A 116 20.11 3.07 7.31
C ARG A 116 21.29 3.85 6.72
N LYS A 117 22.50 3.26 6.72
CA LYS A 117 23.69 3.90 6.13
C LYS A 117 23.52 4.16 4.63
N ALA A 118 22.93 3.21 3.90
CA ALA A 118 22.68 3.35 2.46
C ALA A 118 21.63 4.43 2.16
N VAL A 119 20.52 4.44 2.91
CA VAL A 119 19.44 5.44 2.77
C VAL A 119 19.98 6.85 3.03
N VAL A 120 20.67 7.07 4.16
CA VAL A 120 21.21 8.39 4.51
C VAL A 120 22.20 8.91 3.46
N LYS A 121 22.99 8.04 2.83
CA LYS A 121 23.89 8.41 1.74
C LYS A 121 23.16 8.88 0.47
N GLN A 122 21.88 8.51 0.28
CA GLN A 122 21.10 8.93 -0.89
C GLN A 122 20.32 10.23 -0.66
N VAL A 123 19.92 10.51 0.58
CA VAL A 123 19.15 11.72 0.93
C VAL A 123 20.03 12.89 1.38
N ASN A 124 21.31 12.65 1.65
CA ASN A 124 22.33 13.67 1.92
C ASN A 124 23.32 13.75 0.75
#